data_AF-A0A3D4YKY4-F1
#
_entry.id   AF-A0A3D4YKY4-F1
#
_cell.length_a   1.000
_cell.length_b   1.000
_cell.length_c   1.000
_cell.angle_alpha   90.00
_cell.angle_beta   90.00
_cell.angle_gamma   90.00
#
_symmetry.space_group_name_H-M   'P 1'
#
loop_
_entity.id
_entity.type
_entity.pdbx_description
1 polymer ?
#
loop_
_entity_poly.entity_id
_entity_poly.type
_entity_poly.pdbx_seq_one_letter_code
_entity_poly.pdbx_strand_id
1 'polypeptide(L)' 'MRTERLSAFSDGVLAILITILVLDLKVPHGTDLAALSGLLPIFLVYVLSFV' A
#
# COMPACT_ATOMS: atom_id res chain seq x y z
N MET A 1 4.02 18.70 -23.59
CA MET A 1 3.08 17.79 -24.31
C MET A 1 3.46 16.30 -24.23
N ARG A 2 4.64 15.83 -24.67
CA ARG A 2 4.95 14.37 -24.61
C ARG A 2 5.12 13.83 -23.18
N THR A 3 5.68 14.63 -22.28
CA THR A 3 5.98 14.26 -20.88
C THR A 3 4.73 14.16 -20.00
N GLU A 4 3.71 14.98 -20.25
CA GLU A 4 2.48 15.00 -19.43
C GLU A 4 1.67 13.72 -19.56
N ARG A 5 1.58 13.15 -20.77
CA ARG A 5 0.89 11.87 -20.98
C ARG A 5 1.62 10.72 -20.29
N LEU A 6 2.96 10.73 -20.29
CA LEU A 6 3.77 9.72 -19.61
C LEU A 6 3.67 9.87 -18.09
N SER A 7 3.65 11.10 -17.58
CA SER A 7 3.46 11.40 -16.16
C SER A 7 2.08 10.97 -15.67
N ALA A 8 1.02 11.31 -16.40
CA ALA A 8 -0.35 10.91 -16.06
C ALA A 8 -0.56 9.39 -16.09
N PHE A 9 0.12 8.69 -17.02
CA PHE A 9 0.14 7.24 -17.04
C PHE A 9 0.89 6.65 -15.83
N SER A 10 2.07 7.19 -15.51
CA SER A 10 2.86 6.75 -14.36
C SER A 10 2.10 6.94 -13.04
N ASP A 11 1.44 8.10 -12.85
CA ASP A 11 0.61 8.37 -11.68
C ASP A 11 -0.59 7.42 -11.59
N GLY A 12 -1.27 7.16 -12.71
CA GLY A 12 -2.39 6.22 -12.76
C GLY A 12 -1.97 4.79 -12.38
N VAL A 13 -0.81 4.35 -12.88
CA VAL A 13 -0.25 3.04 -12.53
C VAL A 13 0.14 2.99 -11.06
N LEU A 14 0.79 4.03 -10.53
CA LEU A 14 1.18 4.12 -9.12
C LEU A 14 -0.05 4.08 -8.19
N ALA A 15 -1.11 4.82 -8.53
CA ALA A 15 -2.35 4.86 -7.76
C ALA A 15 -3.05 3.48 -7.69
N ILE A 16 -3.07 2.74 -8.80
CA ILE A 16 -3.64 1.38 -8.83
C ILE A 16 -2.75 0.41 -8.04
N LEU A 17 -1.43 0.47 -8.19
CA LEU A 17 -0.50 -0.36 -7.42
C LEU A 17 -0.69 -0.17 -5.92
N ILE A 18 -0.75 1.08 -5.46
CA ILE A 18 -0.92 1.44 -4.07
C ILE A 18 -2.26 0.91 -3.50
N THR A 19 -3.35 1.00 -4.27
CA THR A 19 -4.65 0.46 -3.85
C THR A 19 -4.68 -1.07 -3.81
N ILE A 20 -3.96 -1.75 -4.71
CA ILE A 20 -3.85 -3.21 -4.68
C ILE A 20 -2.99 -3.67 -3.48
N LEU A 21 -1.92 -2.95 -3.16
CA LEU A 21 -1.03 -3.30 -2.04
C LEU A 21 -1.76 -3.36 -0.69
N VAL A 22 -2.80 -2.55 -0.47
CA VAL A 22 -3.60 -2.61 0.77
C VAL A 22 -4.48 -3.84 0.86
N LEU A 23 -4.87 -4.41 -0.28
CA LEU A 23 -5.74 -5.58 -0.31
C LEU A 23 -5.02 -6.85 0.17
N ASP A 24 -3.68 -6.84 0.16
CA ASP A 24 -2.85 -7.92 0.66
C ASP A 24 -2.62 -7.85 2.19
N LEU A 25 -3.07 -6.78 2.85
CA LEU A 25 -3.00 -6.64 4.30
C LEU A 25 -3.98 -7.61 4.97
N LYS A 26 -3.44 -8.71 5.49
CA LYS A 26 -4.21 -9.76 6.16
C LYS A 26 -4.79 -9.28 7.49
N VAL A 27 -6.05 -9.62 7.73
CA VAL A 27 -6.71 -9.38 9.02
C VAL A 27 -6.05 -10.30 10.08
N PRO A 28 -5.62 -9.76 11.24
CA PRO A 28 -5.02 -10.58 12.29
C PRO A 28 -6.04 -11.62 12.79
N HIS A 29 -5.58 -12.85 13.03
CA HIS A 29 -6.42 -13.94 13.53
C HIS A 29 -6.61 -13.91 15.06
N GLY A 30 -6.67 -12.72 15.65
CA GLY A 30 -6.87 -12.52 17.09
C GLY A 30 -7.53 -11.17 17.37
N THR A 31 -8.27 -11.09 18.47
CA THR A 31 -9.01 -9.89 18.89
C THR A 31 -8.19 -8.94 19.77
N ASP A 32 -6.96 -9.33 20.12
CA ASP A 32 -6.11 -8.59 21.05
C ASP A 32 -5.14 -7.66 20.31
N LEU A 33 -4.79 -6.54 20.93
CA LEU A 33 -3.81 -5.58 20.39
C LEU A 33 -2.44 -6.23 20.09
N ALA A 34 -2.08 -7.30 20.80
CA ALA A 34 -0.87 -8.08 20.54
C ALA A 34 -0.90 -8.81 19.19
N ALA A 35 -2.09 -9.13 18.64
CA ALA A 35 -2.19 -9.73 17.31
C ALA A 35 -1.81 -8.75 16.19
N LEU A 36 -1.85 -7.43 16.48
CA LEU A 36 -1.48 -6.38 15.53
C LEU A 36 0.05 -6.20 15.41
N SER A 37 0.82 -6.59 16.43
CA SER A 37 2.29 -6.42 16.43
C SER A 37 2.97 -7.24 15.33
N GLY A 38 2.40 -8.38 14.96
CA GLY A 38 2.89 -9.21 13.84
C GLY A 38 2.66 -8.58 12.46
N LEU A 39 1.67 -7.70 12.33
CA LEU A 39 1.32 -7.00 11.09
C LEU A 39 2.03 -5.65 10.94
N LEU A 40 2.58 -5.12 12.03
CA LEU A 40 3.27 -3.83 12.08
C LEU A 40 4.37 -3.66 11.02
N PRO A 41 5.25 -4.66 10.77
CA PRO A 41 6.29 -4.54 9.75
C PRO A 41 5.72 -4.39 8.33
N ILE A 42 4.69 -5.17 8.00
CA ILE A 42 4.02 -5.13 6.68
C ILE A 42 3.26 -3.82 6.51
N PHE A 43 2.57 -3.38 7.56
CA PHE A 43 1.87 -2.11 7.57
C PHE A 43 2.85 -0.93 7.38
N LEU A 44 4.02 -0.96 8.01
CA LEU A 44 5.06 0.07 7.80
C LEU A 44 5.59 0.09 6.37
N VAL A 45 5.81 -1.06 5.75
CA VAL A 45 6.21 -1.14 4.32
C VAL A 45 5.13 -0.55 3.42
N TYR A 46 3.86 -0.82 3.71
CA TYR A 46 2.73 -0.23 2.99
C TYR A 46 2.69 1.30 3.14
N VAL A 47 2.80 1.82 4.37
CA VAL A 47 2.80 3.27 4.62
C VAL A 47 3.99 3.96 3.95
N LEU A 48 5.18 3.35 3.99
CA LEU A 48 6.37 3.88 3.32
C LEU A 48 6.25 3.84 1.79
N SER A 49 5.44 2.94 1.22
CA SER A 49 5.17 2.91 -0.23
C SER A 49 4.24 4.04 -0.68
N PHE A 50 3.57 4.71 0.27
CA PHE A 50 2.66 5.85 0.03
C PHE A 50 3.38 7.21 0.00
N VAL A 51 4.63 7.27 0.49
CA VAL A 51 5.46 8.48 0.64
C VAL A 51 6.56 8.49 -0.41
#